data_AF-A0A562JH08-F1
#
_entry.id   AF-A0A562JH08-F1
#
_cell.length_a   1.000
_cell.length_b   1.000
_cell.length_c   1.000
_cell.angle_alpha   90.00
_cell.angle_beta   90.00
_cell.angle_gamma   90.00
#
_symmetry.space_group_name_H-M   'P 1'
#
loop_
_entity.id
_entity.type
_entity.pdbx_description
1 polymer ?
#
loop_
_entity_poly.entity_id
_entity_poly.type
_entity_poly.pdbx_seq_one_letter_code
_entity_poly.pdbx_strand_id
1 'polypeptide(L)'
;MKKGLIIVLVFVLSFGFLQVATNLTSQGETLTATAKGFGGDVTVTLIVDGDDIVSVTAVGASETQGIGSNAIDQLPALIADADSADVDGVSGATITSNAIKTAVRAALGIESAEEPAAPAEPAKETSAKPAEPAPEGALTATAKGFGGDVTVTVVVEGDDIVSVTAVGADETPGIGSNALEQLPGKIAEADSTDVDGVSGATYTSDAIKKAVEEALASKGAAAPAAEGALTGTAKGFGGDVTVTVTVDGDDILTVEAVGADETPGIGSNAIEQLPAKIVEADSTEVEVISGATYTSKAIIEAVNAALAAQ
;
A
#
# COMPACT_ATOMS: atom_id res chain seq x y z
N MET A 1 26.31 -26.92 -11.35
CA MET A 1 26.84 -26.49 -10.04
C MET A 1 27.68 -25.23 -10.26
N LYS A 2 27.05 -24.05 -10.26
CA LYS A 2 27.77 -22.76 -10.25
C LYS A 2 27.55 -22.18 -8.86
N LYS A 3 28.60 -22.20 -8.03
CA LYS A 3 28.61 -21.57 -6.72
C LYS A 3 28.68 -20.06 -6.94
N GLY A 4 27.69 -19.33 -6.46
CA GLY A 4 27.67 -17.87 -6.48
C GLY A 4 28.77 -17.33 -5.59
N LEU A 5 29.57 -16.42 -6.13
CA LEU A 5 30.64 -15.71 -5.47
C LEU A 5 30.03 -14.64 -4.55
N ILE A 6 30.06 -14.86 -3.23
CA ILE A 6 29.72 -13.81 -2.25
C ILE A 6 30.94 -12.89 -2.15
N ILE A 7 30.77 -11.64 -2.59
CA ILE A 7 31.81 -10.61 -2.53
C ILE A 7 31.79 -10.03 -1.10
N VAL A 8 32.75 -10.45 -0.28
CA VAL A 8 33.05 -9.85 1.02
C VAL A 8 33.95 -8.64 0.78
N LEU A 9 33.42 -7.43 0.93
CA LEU A 9 34.14 -6.18 0.73
C LEU A 9 34.45 -5.55 2.11
N VAL A 10 35.57 -5.91 2.72
CA VAL A 10 36.07 -5.28 3.95
C VAL A 10 36.75 -3.96 3.58
N PHE A 11 36.13 -2.82 3.89
CA PHE A 11 36.71 -1.49 3.67
C PHE A 11 37.28 -0.95 4.98
N VAL A 12 38.60 -0.96 5.13
CA VAL A 12 39.31 -0.25 6.22
C VAL A 12 39.53 1.20 5.79
N LEU A 13 38.66 2.10 6.23
CA LEU A 13 38.70 3.53 5.89
C LEU A 13 39.33 4.34 7.03
N SER A 14 40.63 4.59 6.93
CA SER A 14 41.38 5.46 7.85
C SER A 14 41.16 6.94 7.51
N PHE A 15 40.15 7.58 8.11
CA PHE A 15 39.96 9.02 8.04
C PHE A 15 40.57 9.71 9.27
N GLY A 16 41.66 10.45 9.06
CA GLY A 16 42.21 11.36 10.06
C GLY A 16 41.38 12.63 10.15
N PHE A 17 40.86 12.92 11.34
CA PHE A 17 40.32 14.25 11.67
C PHE A 17 40.84 14.75 13.01
N LEU A 18 40.94 16.08 13.07
CA LEU A 18 41.71 16.95 13.93
C LEU A 18 41.36 16.87 15.43
N GLN A 19 42.40 16.85 16.29
CA GLN A 19 42.33 16.72 17.75
C GLN A 19 41.56 17.85 18.47
N VAL A 20 40.70 17.44 19.40
CA VAL A 20 40.54 18.11 20.72
C VAL A 20 40.65 17.02 21.79
N ALA A 21 41.57 17.21 22.73
CA ALA A 21 42.02 16.21 23.68
C ALA A 21 41.06 16.00 24.86
N THR A 22 40.82 14.74 25.23
CA THR A 22 40.89 14.24 26.61
C THR A 22 40.85 12.70 26.63
N ASN A 23 41.84 12.11 27.32
CA ASN A 23 42.06 10.71 27.71
C ASN A 23 42.12 9.61 26.62
N LEU A 24 43.35 9.24 26.27
CA LEU A 24 43.72 7.97 25.62
C LEU A 24 43.47 6.80 26.59
N THR A 25 42.60 5.87 26.23
CA THR A 25 42.83 4.44 26.46
C THR A 25 42.13 3.66 25.35
N SER A 26 42.95 2.94 24.56
CA SER A 26 42.66 2.11 23.39
C SER A 26 42.02 2.72 22.12
N GLN A 27 42.68 2.49 20.98
CA GLN A 27 42.06 2.68 19.66
C GLN A 27 41.35 1.38 19.28
N GLY A 28 40.05 1.30 19.55
CA GLY A 28 39.25 0.17 19.12
C GLY A 28 39.23 0.01 17.59
N GLU A 29 39.21 -1.24 17.13
CA GLU A 29 39.04 -1.62 15.74
C GLU A 29 37.60 -1.31 15.29
N THR A 30 37.46 -0.69 14.12
CA THR A 30 36.14 -0.43 13.54
C THR A 30 35.76 -1.54 12.55
N LEU A 31 34.66 -2.22 12.81
CA LEU A 31 34.16 -3.32 11.99
C LEU A 31 32.81 -2.93 11.40
N THR A 32 32.59 -3.21 10.12
CA THR A 32 31.32 -2.92 9.44
C THR A 32 30.83 -4.17 8.72
N ALA A 33 29.54 -4.44 8.85
CA ALA A 33 28.87 -5.47 8.06
C ALA A 33 27.44 -5.06 7.73
N THR A 34 26.90 -5.67 6.69
CA THR A 34 25.56 -5.40 6.18
C THR A 34 24.78 -6.69 6.10
N ALA A 35 23.50 -6.63 6.47
CA ALA A 35 22.55 -7.73 6.33
C ALA A 35 21.24 -7.22 5.74
N LYS A 36 20.46 -8.12 5.13
CA LYS A 36 19.16 -7.78 4.56
C LYS A 36 18.13 -7.57 5.70
N GLY A 37 17.63 -6.34 5.84
CA GLY A 37 16.49 -5.97 6.67
C GLY A 37 15.16 -6.05 5.94
N PHE A 38 14.09 -5.55 6.57
CA PHE A 38 12.74 -5.65 6.03
C PHE A 38 12.51 -4.67 4.88
N GLY A 39 12.93 -3.41 5.06
CA GLY A 39 12.75 -2.35 4.08
C GLY A 39 13.99 -2.09 3.22
N GLY A 40 15.13 -2.68 3.55
CA GLY A 40 16.35 -2.53 2.76
C GLY A 40 17.53 -3.25 3.37
N ASP A 41 18.72 -2.75 3.11
CA ASP A 41 19.94 -3.27 3.72
C ASP A 41 20.21 -2.52 5.03
N VAL A 42 20.51 -3.27 6.09
CA VAL A 42 20.86 -2.73 7.41
C VAL A 42 22.36 -2.89 7.59
N THR A 43 23.04 -1.77 7.76
CA THR A 43 24.49 -1.71 7.97
C THR A 43 24.77 -1.45 9.43
N VAL A 44 25.60 -2.28 10.04
CA VAL A 44 26.04 -2.13 11.43
C VAL A 44 27.53 -1.81 11.46
N THR A 45 27.89 -0.80 12.24
CA THR A 45 29.28 -0.43 12.53
C THR A 45 29.55 -0.62 14.02
N LEU A 46 30.60 -1.37 14.32
CA LEU A 46 31.06 -1.67 15.67
C LEU A 46 32.40 -0.99 15.90
N ILE A 47 32.65 -0.57 17.13
CA ILE A 47 33.99 -0.25 17.63
C ILE A 47 34.30 -1.29 18.69
N VAL A 48 35.35 -2.08 18.47
CA VAL A 48 35.76 -3.20 19.33
C VAL A 48 37.13 -2.91 19.93
N ASP A 49 37.29 -3.04 21.24
CA ASP A 49 38.57 -2.93 21.93
C ASP A 49 38.98 -4.28 22.52
N GLY A 50 39.90 -4.98 21.84
CA GLY A 50 40.25 -6.34 22.21
C GLY A 50 39.08 -7.29 21.92
N ASP A 51 38.51 -7.86 22.99
CA ASP A 51 37.33 -8.73 22.90
C ASP A 51 36.02 -7.99 23.19
N ASP A 52 36.08 -6.74 23.68
CA ASP A 52 34.92 -5.97 24.16
C ASP A 52 34.32 -5.06 23.06
N ILE A 53 33.01 -5.09 22.89
CA ILE A 53 32.24 -4.19 22.01
C ILE A 53 32.02 -2.84 22.72
N VAL A 54 32.78 -1.82 22.33
CA VAL A 54 32.73 -0.46 22.91
C VAL A 54 31.52 0.33 22.41
N SER A 55 31.16 0.16 21.14
CA SER A 55 29.96 0.79 20.60
C SER A 55 29.41 0.04 19.41
N VAL A 56 28.10 0.12 19.24
CA VAL A 56 27.40 -0.41 18.07
C VAL A 56 26.52 0.70 17.53
N THR A 57 26.52 0.86 16.21
CA THR A 57 25.61 1.74 15.48
C THR A 57 24.98 0.97 14.34
N ALA A 58 23.66 1.07 14.18
CA ALA A 58 22.94 0.47 13.07
C ALA A 58 22.34 1.58 12.20
N VAL A 59 22.38 1.40 10.89
CA VAL A 59 21.78 2.30 9.91
C VAL A 59 20.98 1.46 8.91
N GLY A 60 19.68 1.71 8.82
CA GLY A 60 18.78 1.11 7.84
C GLY A 60 17.75 2.13 7.40
N ALA A 61 18.15 3.03 6.49
CA ALA A 61 17.34 4.19 6.08
C ALA A 61 16.01 3.83 5.41
N SER A 62 15.90 2.59 4.92
CA SER A 62 14.70 2.09 4.25
C SER A 62 13.81 1.24 5.15
N GLU A 63 14.17 1.02 6.42
CA GLU A 63 13.32 0.26 7.34
C GLU A 63 12.02 1.00 7.69
N THR A 64 10.97 0.24 8.00
CA THR A 64 9.65 0.81 8.34
C THR A 64 9.71 1.69 9.59
N GLN A 65 9.27 2.94 9.46
CA GLN A 65 9.21 3.88 10.58
C GLN A 65 8.32 3.35 11.70
N GLY A 66 8.78 3.44 12.94
CA GLY A 66 8.05 3.01 14.13
C GLY A 66 8.02 1.49 14.35
N ILE A 67 8.61 0.68 13.48
CA ILE A 67 8.82 -0.76 13.67
C ILE A 67 10.31 -1.08 13.51
N GLY A 68 10.81 -1.04 12.28
CA GLY A 68 12.22 -1.30 11.98
C GLY A 68 13.13 -0.20 12.52
N SER A 69 12.69 1.06 12.53
CA SER A 69 13.45 2.13 13.18
C SER A 69 13.61 1.90 14.70
N ASN A 70 12.60 1.33 15.38
CA ASN A 70 12.72 1.02 16.81
C ASN A 70 13.78 -0.06 17.07
N ALA A 71 13.90 -1.04 16.18
CA ALA A 71 14.98 -2.02 16.23
C ALA A 71 16.36 -1.35 16.04
N ILE A 72 16.48 -0.43 15.08
CA ILE A 72 17.71 0.35 14.84
C ILE A 72 18.09 1.21 16.04
N ASP A 73 17.11 1.81 16.72
CA ASP A 73 17.36 2.73 17.83
C ASP A 73 17.70 1.98 19.14
N GLN A 74 17.12 0.80 19.37
CA GLN A 74 17.20 0.11 20.66
C GLN A 74 18.26 -1.01 20.69
N LEU A 75 18.38 -1.80 19.63
CA LEU A 75 19.25 -2.98 19.65
C LEU A 75 20.74 -2.67 19.76
N PRO A 76 21.29 -1.61 19.12
CA PRO A 76 22.72 -1.34 19.24
C PRO A 76 23.18 -1.10 20.68
N ALA A 77 22.36 -0.41 21.49
CA ALA A 77 22.65 -0.20 22.90
C ALA A 77 22.63 -1.52 23.68
N LEU A 78 21.64 -2.38 23.44
CA LEU A 78 21.54 -3.69 24.11
C LEU A 78 22.72 -4.61 23.74
N ILE A 79 23.18 -4.58 22.49
CA ILE A 79 24.30 -5.40 22.02
C ILE A 79 25.62 -4.91 22.63
N ALA A 80 25.82 -3.58 22.72
CA ALA A 80 26.99 -3.02 23.39
C ALA A 80 26.98 -3.34 24.90
N ASP A 81 25.83 -3.21 25.57
CA ASP A 81 25.69 -3.52 27.00
C ASP A 81 25.86 -5.02 27.31
N ALA A 82 25.38 -5.89 26.41
CA ALA A 82 25.47 -7.34 26.56
C ALA A 82 26.82 -7.92 26.08
N ASP A 83 27.63 -7.11 25.38
CA ASP A 83 28.84 -7.53 24.69
C ASP A 83 28.63 -8.78 23.81
N SER A 84 27.46 -8.86 23.17
CA SER A 84 27.03 -10.05 22.45
C SER A 84 25.92 -9.76 21.45
N ALA A 85 25.92 -10.47 20.32
CA ALA A 85 24.84 -10.46 19.34
C ALA A 85 23.60 -11.26 19.79
N ASP A 86 23.71 -12.02 20.89
CA ASP A 86 22.65 -12.88 21.42
C ASP A 86 21.72 -12.12 22.37
N VAL A 87 21.14 -11.02 21.86
CA VAL A 87 20.12 -10.23 22.56
C VAL A 87 18.72 -10.52 22.04
N ASP A 88 17.72 -10.25 22.88
CA ASP A 88 16.31 -10.32 22.50
C ASP A 88 16.01 -9.33 21.36
N GLY A 89 15.19 -9.77 20.40
CA GLY A 89 14.72 -8.91 19.32
C GLY A 89 13.66 -7.92 19.79
N VAL A 90 13.46 -6.85 19.03
CA VAL A 90 12.36 -5.90 19.29
C VAL A 90 11.05 -6.50 18.77
N SER A 91 10.02 -6.48 19.62
CA SER A 91 8.69 -6.98 19.28
C SER A 91 8.13 -6.26 18.04
N GLY A 92 7.60 -7.03 17.08
CA GLY A 92 7.09 -6.51 15.80
C GLY A 92 8.17 -6.21 14.75
N ALA A 93 9.46 -6.17 15.13
CA ALA A 93 10.57 -5.87 14.23
C ALA A 93 11.55 -7.05 14.07
N THR A 94 11.02 -8.28 14.03
CA THR A 94 11.83 -9.52 14.04
C THR A 94 12.81 -9.59 12.88
N ILE A 95 12.41 -9.17 11.67
CA ILE A 95 13.27 -9.20 10.48
C ILE A 95 14.43 -8.22 10.63
N THR A 96 14.16 -6.96 10.98
CA THR A 96 15.18 -5.94 11.25
C THR A 96 16.09 -6.33 12.42
N SER A 97 15.51 -6.89 13.48
CA SER A 97 16.26 -7.34 14.66
C SER A 97 17.24 -8.45 14.32
N ASN A 98 16.82 -9.42 13.50
CA ASN A 98 17.69 -10.48 13.03
C ASN A 98 18.72 -9.97 12.04
N ALA A 99 18.40 -8.98 11.20
CA ALA A 99 19.37 -8.34 10.32
C ALA A 99 20.50 -7.65 11.12
N ILE A 100 20.17 -6.89 12.17
CA ILE A 100 21.17 -6.25 13.06
C ILE A 100 22.04 -7.32 13.72
N LYS A 101 21.43 -8.35 14.32
CA LYS A 101 22.20 -9.44 14.98
C LYS A 101 23.09 -10.20 14.00
N THR A 102 22.60 -10.44 12.79
CA THR A 102 23.38 -11.10 11.72
C THR A 102 24.56 -10.25 11.28
N ALA A 103 24.34 -8.94 11.07
CA ALA A 103 25.40 -8.01 10.73
C ALA A 103 26.45 -7.90 11.85
N VAL A 104 26.04 -7.87 13.12
CA VAL A 104 26.96 -7.89 14.27
C VAL A 104 27.83 -9.15 14.28
N ARG A 105 27.23 -10.34 14.15
CA ARG A 105 27.99 -11.61 14.10
C ARG A 105 28.95 -11.65 12.91
N ALA A 106 28.49 -11.18 11.74
CA ALA A 106 29.32 -11.11 10.54
C ALA A 106 30.49 -10.13 10.70
N ALA A 107 30.27 -8.97 11.33
CA ALA A 107 31.33 -8.01 11.60
C ALA A 107 32.39 -8.57 12.55
N LEU A 108 31.98 -9.34 13.56
CA LEU A 108 32.86 -10.01 14.53
C LEU A 108 33.55 -11.28 13.96
N GLY A 109 33.30 -11.63 12.69
CA GLY A 109 33.89 -12.83 12.07
C GLY A 109 33.39 -14.14 12.67
N ILE A 110 32.29 -14.11 13.43
CA ILE A 110 31.64 -15.29 13.99
C ILE A 110 30.78 -15.87 12.87
N GLU A 111 31.24 -16.97 12.26
CA GLU A 111 30.43 -17.72 11.29
C GLU A 111 29.14 -18.16 11.98
N SER A 112 28.05 -17.49 11.64
CA SER A 112 26.72 -17.89 12.05
C SER A 112 26.41 -19.23 11.38
N ALA A 113 26.08 -20.25 12.18
CA ALA A 113 25.30 -21.37 11.68
C ALA A 113 24.05 -20.76 11.01
N GLU A 114 23.87 -21.04 9.73
CA GLU A 114 22.66 -20.67 8.99
C GLU A 114 21.48 -21.33 9.70
N GLU A 115 20.78 -20.59 10.56
CA GLU A 115 19.38 -20.85 10.76
C GLU A 115 18.69 -20.25 9.53
N PRO A 116 18.05 -21.09 8.70
CA PRO A 116 17.56 -20.65 7.41
C PRO A 116 16.60 -19.49 7.65
N ALA A 117 16.89 -18.36 7.00
CA ALA A 117 15.84 -17.44 6.65
C ALA A 117 14.72 -18.31 6.06
N ALA A 118 13.53 -18.27 6.67
CA ALA A 118 12.33 -18.76 6.01
C ALA A 118 12.40 -18.19 4.58
N PRO A 119 12.30 -19.04 3.54
CA PRO A 119 12.63 -18.64 2.19
C PRO A 119 11.93 -17.32 1.91
N ALA A 120 12.73 -16.29 1.57
CA ALA A 120 12.20 -15.25 0.74
C ALA A 120 11.70 -15.97 -0.50
N GLU A 121 10.38 -16.20 -0.59
CA GLU A 121 9.78 -16.46 -1.88
C GLU A 121 10.27 -15.33 -2.79
N PRO A 122 10.79 -15.68 -3.98
CA PRO A 122 11.43 -14.72 -4.85
C PRO A 122 10.44 -13.58 -5.04
N ALA A 123 10.95 -12.34 -4.92
CA ALA A 123 10.27 -11.14 -5.36
C ALA A 123 9.76 -11.40 -6.78
N LYS A 124 8.50 -11.80 -6.88
CA LYS A 124 7.71 -11.52 -8.04
C LYS A 124 7.42 -10.05 -7.87
N GLU A 125 8.28 -9.23 -8.48
CA GLU A 125 7.81 -7.96 -9.01
C GLU A 125 6.64 -8.30 -9.93
N THR A 126 5.46 -8.43 -9.34
CA THR A 126 4.24 -8.40 -10.10
C THR A 126 3.92 -6.93 -10.23
N SER A 127 4.26 -6.43 -11.41
CA SER A 127 3.67 -5.23 -11.96
C SER A 127 2.21 -5.15 -11.52
N ALA A 128 1.80 -3.97 -11.06
CA ALA A 128 0.42 -3.58 -11.02
C ALA A 128 -0.28 -4.18 -12.25
N LYS A 129 -1.20 -5.12 -12.03
CA LYS A 129 -2.15 -5.48 -13.07
C LYS A 129 -2.84 -4.17 -13.41
N PRO A 130 -2.75 -3.67 -14.66
CA PRO A 130 -3.54 -2.51 -15.07
C PRO A 130 -4.98 -2.76 -14.68
N ALA A 131 -5.64 -1.75 -14.12
CA ALA A 131 -7.05 -1.78 -13.77
C ALA A 131 -7.82 -2.43 -14.92
N GLU A 132 -8.26 -3.66 -14.71
CA GLU A 132 -9.21 -4.30 -15.61
C GLU A 132 -10.51 -3.54 -15.39
N PRO A 133 -11.23 -3.14 -16.46
CA PRO A 133 -12.45 -2.38 -16.32
C PRO A 133 -13.38 -3.13 -15.38
N ALA A 134 -13.85 -2.43 -14.35
CA ALA A 134 -14.72 -3.00 -13.33
C ALA A 134 -15.92 -3.67 -14.04
N PRO A 135 -16.23 -4.95 -13.75
CA PRO A 135 -17.37 -5.61 -14.37
C PRO A 135 -18.66 -4.83 -14.02
N GLU A 136 -19.62 -4.80 -14.94
CA GLU A 136 -20.89 -4.10 -14.72
C GLU A 136 -21.54 -4.57 -13.41
N GLY A 137 -21.88 -3.63 -12.52
CA GLY A 137 -22.38 -3.92 -11.17
C GLY A 137 -21.33 -3.96 -10.05
N ALA A 138 -20.06 -3.63 -10.34
CA ALA A 138 -19.02 -3.54 -9.33
C ALA A 138 -19.13 -2.28 -8.45
N LEU A 139 -19.24 -2.50 -7.14
CA LEU A 139 -19.26 -1.47 -6.11
C LEU A 139 -17.82 -1.12 -5.74
N THR A 140 -17.51 0.17 -5.66
CA THR A 140 -16.16 0.62 -5.30
C THR A 140 -16.19 1.55 -4.09
N ALA A 141 -15.19 1.41 -3.24
CA ALA A 141 -14.98 2.31 -2.11
C ALA A 141 -13.50 2.35 -1.75
N THR A 142 -13.08 3.44 -1.10
CA THR A 142 -11.69 3.66 -0.72
C THR A 142 -11.62 4.01 0.76
N ALA A 143 -10.75 3.33 1.50
CA ALA A 143 -10.49 3.61 2.90
C ALA A 143 -8.99 3.85 3.14
N LYS A 144 -8.66 4.57 4.21
CA LYS A 144 -7.27 4.86 4.56
C LYS A 144 -6.61 3.64 5.21
N GLY A 145 -5.61 3.07 4.54
CA GLY A 145 -4.70 2.04 5.03
C GLY A 145 -3.48 2.61 5.76
N PHE A 146 -2.49 1.76 6.01
CA PHE A 146 -1.28 2.14 6.75
C PHE A 146 -0.30 2.95 5.90
N GLY A 147 -0.11 2.53 4.65
CA GLY A 147 0.83 3.13 3.73
C GLY A 147 0.18 4.13 2.77
N GLY A 148 -1.13 4.05 2.57
CA GLY A 148 -1.86 5.00 1.74
C GLY A 148 -3.35 4.71 1.71
N ASP A 149 -3.98 5.04 0.61
CA ASP A 149 -5.39 4.73 0.42
C ASP A 149 -5.52 3.32 -0.19
N VAL A 150 -6.49 2.56 0.30
CA VAL A 150 -6.81 1.20 -0.16
C VAL A 150 -8.18 1.26 -0.83
N THR A 151 -8.20 1.03 -2.14
CA THR A 151 -9.42 0.96 -2.94
C THR A 151 -9.85 -0.49 -3.07
N VAL A 152 -11.12 -0.75 -2.78
CA VAL A 152 -11.74 -2.06 -2.93
C VAL A 152 -12.82 -2.00 -3.99
N THR A 153 -12.85 -3.03 -4.82
CA THR A 153 -13.92 -3.32 -5.79
C THR A 153 -14.61 -4.60 -5.35
N VAL A 154 -15.93 -4.54 -5.19
CA VAL A 154 -16.78 -5.64 -4.76
C VAL A 154 -17.79 -5.93 -5.87
N VAL A 155 -17.89 -7.18 -6.30
CA VAL A 155 -18.92 -7.64 -7.23
C VAL A 155 -19.95 -8.43 -6.44
N VAL A 156 -21.22 -8.06 -6.57
CA VAL A 156 -22.33 -8.70 -5.87
C VAL A 156 -23.33 -9.26 -6.87
N GLU A 157 -23.89 -10.45 -6.57
CA GLU A 157 -25.03 -11.03 -7.30
C GLU A 157 -26.16 -11.26 -6.31
N GLY A 158 -27.27 -10.53 -6.45
CA GLY A 158 -28.35 -10.58 -5.46
C GLY A 158 -27.87 -10.04 -4.12
N ASP A 159 -27.89 -10.87 -3.07
CA ASP A 159 -27.37 -10.54 -1.74
C ASP A 159 -25.90 -10.99 -1.54
N ASP A 160 -25.40 -11.90 -2.37
CA ASP A 160 -24.11 -12.58 -2.19
C ASP A 160 -22.92 -11.79 -2.79
N ILE A 161 -21.76 -11.85 -2.12
CA ILE A 161 -20.48 -11.31 -2.59
C ILE A 161 -19.79 -12.33 -3.50
N VAL A 162 -19.72 -12.03 -4.80
CA VAL A 162 -19.12 -12.92 -5.81
C VAL A 162 -17.60 -12.75 -5.88
N SER A 163 -17.12 -11.51 -5.76
CA SER A 163 -15.69 -11.26 -5.74
C SER A 163 -15.34 -9.95 -5.04
N VAL A 164 -14.16 -9.92 -4.43
CA VAL A 164 -13.58 -8.72 -3.84
C VAL A 164 -12.15 -8.60 -4.36
N THR A 165 -11.76 -7.40 -4.79
CA THR A 165 -10.38 -7.09 -5.13
C THR A 165 -9.95 -5.82 -4.41
N ALA A 166 -8.78 -5.83 -3.77
CA ALA A 166 -8.24 -4.67 -3.07
C ALA A 166 -6.93 -4.21 -3.73
N VAL A 167 -6.79 -2.90 -3.92
CA VAL A 167 -5.60 -2.25 -4.47
C VAL A 167 -5.14 -1.17 -3.51
N GLY A 168 -3.88 -1.24 -3.08
CA GLY A 168 -3.24 -0.24 -2.21
C GLY A 168 -1.77 -0.14 -2.56
N ALA A 169 -1.43 0.68 -3.55
CA ALA A 169 -0.08 0.76 -4.13
C ALA A 169 0.98 1.22 -3.11
N ASP A 170 0.56 2.03 -2.14
CA ASP A 170 1.46 2.61 -1.14
C ASP A 170 1.53 1.78 0.15
N GLU A 171 0.80 0.65 0.24
CA GLU A 171 0.80 -0.20 1.42
C GLU A 171 2.18 -0.83 1.68
N THR A 172 2.46 -1.13 2.95
CA THR A 172 3.78 -1.64 3.35
C THR A 172 4.07 -3.00 2.69
N PRO A 173 5.13 -3.11 1.87
CA PRO A 173 5.47 -4.37 1.20
C PRO A 173 5.64 -5.52 2.20
N GLY A 174 5.05 -6.68 1.91
CA GLY A 174 5.18 -7.87 2.76
C GLY A 174 4.39 -7.86 4.08
N ILE A 175 3.75 -6.74 4.45
CA ILE A 175 2.76 -6.68 5.54
C ILE A 175 1.40 -6.32 4.98
N GLY A 176 1.26 -5.10 4.44
CA GLY A 176 0.01 -4.62 3.84
C GLY A 176 -0.33 -5.37 2.55
N SER A 177 0.68 -5.72 1.73
CA SER A 177 0.47 -6.54 0.52
C SER A 177 -0.15 -7.91 0.84
N ASN A 178 0.24 -8.54 1.96
CA ASN A 178 -0.35 -9.82 2.37
C ASN A 178 -1.84 -9.68 2.72
N ALA A 179 -2.23 -8.54 3.32
CA ALA A 179 -3.64 -8.24 3.56
C ALA A 179 -4.41 -8.03 2.25
N LEU A 180 -3.83 -7.29 1.29
CA LEU A 180 -4.43 -7.06 -0.03
C LEU A 180 -4.61 -8.36 -0.84
N GLU A 181 -3.73 -9.34 -0.68
CA GLU A 181 -3.82 -10.62 -1.39
C GLU A 181 -4.77 -11.62 -0.73
N GLN A 182 -4.74 -11.72 0.61
CA GLN A 182 -5.45 -12.80 1.31
C GLN A 182 -6.86 -12.41 1.75
N LEU A 183 -7.05 -11.17 2.18
CA LEU A 183 -8.29 -10.76 2.83
C LEU A 183 -9.48 -10.66 1.88
N PRO A 184 -9.34 -10.16 0.63
CA PRO A 184 -10.46 -10.12 -0.31
C PRO A 184 -11.04 -11.51 -0.62
N GLY A 185 -10.18 -12.51 -0.79
CA GLY A 185 -10.61 -13.89 -1.00
C GLY A 185 -11.40 -14.44 0.19
N LYS A 186 -10.92 -14.19 1.42
CA LYS A 186 -11.63 -14.60 2.64
C LYS A 186 -13.00 -13.93 2.79
N ILE A 187 -13.10 -12.65 2.44
CA ILE A 187 -14.37 -11.89 2.51
C ILE A 187 -15.38 -12.45 1.51
N ALA A 188 -14.96 -12.72 0.27
CA ALA A 188 -15.82 -13.33 -0.74
C ALA A 188 -16.24 -14.75 -0.35
N GLU A 189 -15.33 -15.57 0.19
CA GLU A 189 -15.64 -16.93 0.66
C GLU A 189 -16.56 -16.95 1.87
N ALA A 190 -16.41 -15.99 2.79
CA ALA A 190 -17.23 -15.88 3.99
C ALA A 190 -18.56 -15.15 3.77
N ASP A 191 -18.73 -14.49 2.62
CA ASP A 191 -19.83 -13.59 2.32
C ASP A 191 -20.06 -12.55 3.43
N SER A 192 -18.97 -12.06 4.03
CA SER A 192 -19.02 -11.21 5.23
C SER A 192 -17.71 -10.46 5.44
N THR A 193 -17.79 -9.26 6.00
CA THR A 193 -16.62 -8.49 6.46
C THR A 193 -16.12 -8.92 7.84
N ASP A 194 -16.89 -9.76 8.54
CA ASP A 194 -16.53 -10.37 9.82
C ASP A 194 -15.59 -11.57 9.63
N VAL A 195 -14.43 -11.31 9.04
CA VAL A 195 -13.33 -12.26 8.88
C VAL A 195 -12.13 -11.85 9.72
N ASP A 196 -11.26 -12.79 10.09
CA ASP A 196 -10.04 -12.45 10.81
C ASP A 196 -9.09 -11.59 9.95
N GLY A 197 -8.56 -10.53 10.55
CA GLY A 197 -7.52 -9.70 9.93
C GLY A 197 -6.21 -10.46 9.75
N VAL A 198 -5.33 -9.95 8.87
CA VAL A 198 -3.99 -10.54 8.69
C VAL A 198 -3.09 -10.06 9.83
N SER A 199 -2.44 -11.01 10.51
CA SER A 199 -1.53 -10.73 11.62
C SER A 199 -0.42 -9.75 11.21
N GLY A 200 -0.27 -8.66 11.97
CA GLY A 200 0.71 -7.60 11.68
C GLY A 200 0.25 -6.56 10.65
N ALA A 201 -0.88 -6.77 9.98
CA ALA A 201 -1.44 -5.86 8.97
C ALA A 201 -2.83 -5.33 9.40
N THR A 202 -3.02 -5.04 10.69
CA THR A 202 -4.32 -4.63 11.25
C THR A 202 -4.89 -3.40 10.54
N TYR A 203 -4.10 -2.35 10.37
CA TYR A 203 -4.54 -1.13 9.69
C TYR A 203 -5.01 -1.38 8.24
N THR A 204 -4.26 -2.16 7.47
CA THR A 204 -4.63 -2.52 6.09
C THR A 204 -5.85 -3.44 6.07
N SER A 205 -5.94 -4.39 7.01
CA SER A 205 -7.06 -5.32 7.12
C SER A 205 -8.37 -4.58 7.45
N ASP A 206 -8.30 -3.65 8.39
CA ASP A 206 -9.44 -2.81 8.78
C ASP A 206 -9.84 -1.86 7.64
N ALA A 207 -8.86 -1.32 6.89
CA ALA A 207 -9.14 -0.52 5.71
C ALA A 207 -9.88 -1.32 4.63
N ILE A 208 -9.45 -2.54 4.33
CA ILE A 208 -10.13 -3.42 3.36
C ILE A 208 -11.54 -3.73 3.83
N LYS A 209 -11.74 -4.14 5.10
CA LYS A 209 -13.08 -4.43 5.65
C LYS A 209 -13.99 -3.22 5.57
N LYS A 210 -13.49 -2.06 6.01
CA LYS A 210 -14.23 -0.80 5.97
C LYS A 210 -14.60 -0.41 4.53
N ALA A 211 -13.68 -0.54 3.59
CA ALA A 211 -13.96 -0.26 2.19
C ALA A 211 -14.99 -1.26 1.62
N VAL A 212 -14.95 -2.54 1.99
CA VAL A 212 -16.01 -3.48 1.61
C VAL A 212 -17.35 -3.08 2.24
N GLU A 213 -17.38 -2.71 3.52
CA GLU A 213 -18.60 -2.25 4.20
C GLU A 213 -19.17 -0.98 3.55
N GLU A 214 -18.32 -0.04 3.15
CA GLU A 214 -18.72 1.18 2.45
C GLU A 214 -19.21 0.87 1.03
N ALA A 215 -18.56 -0.05 0.32
CA ALA A 215 -19.00 -0.52 -0.99
C ALA A 215 -20.33 -1.29 -0.90
N LEU A 216 -20.55 -2.09 0.15
CA LEU A 216 -21.80 -2.81 0.37
C LEU A 216 -22.89 -1.91 0.96
N ALA A 217 -22.54 -0.90 1.75
CA ALA A 217 -23.48 0.15 2.17
C ALA A 217 -23.89 1.00 0.97
N SER A 218 -22.96 1.21 0.03
CA SER A 218 -23.29 1.73 -1.28
C SER A 218 -24.03 0.73 -2.15
N LYS A 219 -24.32 -0.52 -1.76
CA LYS A 219 -25.37 -1.35 -2.40
C LYS A 219 -26.79 -0.87 -2.05
N GLY A 220 -26.94 -0.12 -0.96
CA GLY A 220 -28.17 0.59 -0.58
C GLY A 220 -28.23 2.04 -1.09
N ALA A 221 -27.12 2.56 -1.64
CA ALA A 221 -27.03 3.87 -2.28
C ALA A 221 -26.73 3.80 -3.79
N ALA A 222 -26.24 2.67 -4.27
CA ALA A 222 -26.34 2.18 -5.63
C ALA A 222 -27.80 1.81 -5.72
N ALA A 223 -28.52 2.63 -6.46
CA ALA A 223 -29.89 2.35 -6.77
C ALA A 223 -29.95 0.88 -7.23
N PRO A 224 -30.99 0.11 -6.82
CA PRO A 224 -31.35 -1.06 -7.59
C PRO A 224 -31.41 -0.62 -9.06
N ALA A 225 -31.28 -1.55 -10.02
CA ALA A 225 -31.79 -1.31 -11.36
C ALA A 225 -33.29 -0.96 -11.21
N ALA A 226 -33.56 0.30 -10.92
CA ALA A 226 -34.86 0.83 -10.64
C ALA A 226 -35.57 0.79 -11.99
N GLU A 227 -36.82 0.37 -11.99
CA GLU A 227 -37.67 0.66 -13.14
C GLU A 227 -37.55 2.17 -13.43
N GLY A 228 -36.93 2.52 -14.56
CA GLY A 228 -36.56 3.91 -14.88
C GLY A 228 -35.05 4.22 -14.96
N ALA A 229 -34.15 3.26 -14.76
CA ALA A 229 -32.72 3.47 -15.01
C ALA A 229 -32.41 3.48 -16.52
N LEU A 230 -31.90 4.61 -17.02
CA LEU A 230 -31.53 4.84 -18.41
C LEU A 230 -30.01 5.01 -18.51
N THR A 231 -29.41 4.37 -19.50
CA THR A 231 -27.96 4.45 -19.73
C THR A 231 -27.67 5.18 -21.03
N GLY A 232 -26.70 6.08 -21.01
CA GLY A 232 -26.20 6.76 -22.20
C GLY A 232 -24.69 6.84 -22.19
N THR A 233 -24.08 6.86 -23.37
CA THR A 233 -22.63 6.93 -23.53
C THR A 233 -22.28 8.02 -24.53
N ALA A 234 -21.26 8.80 -24.23
CA ALA A 234 -20.73 9.83 -25.12
C ALA A 234 -19.21 9.87 -25.07
N LYS A 235 -18.60 10.51 -26.07
CA LYS A 235 -17.14 10.53 -26.19
C LYS A 235 -16.54 11.68 -25.39
N GLY A 236 -15.77 11.34 -24.35
CA GLY A 236 -14.96 12.25 -23.54
C GLY A 236 -13.60 12.57 -24.16
N PHE A 237 -12.73 13.17 -23.34
CA PHE A 237 -11.38 13.57 -23.78
C PHE A 237 -10.42 12.37 -23.83
N GLY A 238 -10.51 11.50 -22.83
CA GLY A 238 -9.64 10.35 -22.66
C GLY A 238 -10.25 9.03 -23.14
N GLY A 239 -11.58 8.95 -23.20
CA GLY A 239 -12.27 7.80 -23.78
C GLY A 239 -13.78 7.98 -23.76
N ASP A 240 -14.51 6.89 -23.66
CA ASP A 240 -15.97 6.95 -23.61
C ASP A 240 -16.42 7.17 -22.15
N VAL A 241 -17.39 8.06 -21.96
CA VAL A 241 -18.01 8.37 -20.68
C VAL A 241 -19.42 7.79 -20.70
N THR A 242 -19.70 6.88 -19.79
CA THR A 242 -21.00 6.24 -19.61
C THR A 242 -21.71 6.87 -18.43
N VAL A 243 -22.99 7.17 -18.58
CA VAL A 243 -23.83 7.75 -17.54
C VAL A 243 -25.08 6.91 -17.34
N THR A 244 -25.38 6.61 -16.08
CA THR A 244 -26.62 5.99 -15.65
C THR A 244 -27.49 7.05 -14.99
N VAL A 245 -28.71 7.21 -15.47
CA VAL A 245 -29.68 8.18 -14.98
C VAL A 245 -30.89 7.42 -14.45
N THR A 246 -31.29 7.67 -13.20
CA THR A 246 -32.56 7.15 -12.67
C THR A 246 -33.58 8.26 -12.68
N VAL A 247 -34.74 8.01 -13.29
CA VAL A 247 -35.84 8.97 -13.37
C VAL A 247 -37.12 8.41 -12.77
N ASP A 248 -37.92 9.27 -12.13
CA ASP A 248 -39.29 8.98 -11.71
C ASP A 248 -40.24 9.96 -12.39
N GLY A 249 -40.90 9.49 -13.46
CA GLY A 249 -41.66 10.37 -14.35
C GLY A 249 -40.73 11.32 -15.13
N ASP A 250 -40.88 12.61 -14.87
CA ASP A 250 -40.07 13.68 -15.49
C ASP A 250 -38.88 14.11 -14.60
N ASP A 251 -38.81 13.65 -13.34
CA ASP A 251 -37.81 14.08 -12.36
C ASP A 251 -36.54 13.19 -12.40
N ILE A 252 -35.36 13.80 -12.39
CA ILE A 252 -34.05 13.12 -12.33
C ILE A 252 -33.70 12.84 -10.86
N LEU A 253 -33.78 11.57 -10.47
CA LEU A 253 -33.46 11.15 -9.10
C LEU A 253 -31.96 10.99 -8.88
N THR A 254 -31.27 10.34 -9.81
CA THR A 254 -29.83 10.09 -9.70
C THR A 254 -29.15 10.18 -11.06
N VAL A 255 -27.91 10.64 -11.06
CA VAL A 255 -27.01 10.62 -12.21
C VAL A 255 -25.68 10.08 -11.72
N GLU A 256 -25.16 9.06 -12.39
CA GLU A 256 -23.88 8.43 -12.09
C GLU A 256 -23.04 8.40 -13.36
N ALA A 257 -21.87 9.03 -13.35
CA ALA A 257 -20.97 9.07 -14.49
C ALA A 257 -19.74 8.17 -14.23
N VAL A 258 -19.35 7.41 -15.25
CA VAL A 258 -18.15 6.56 -15.26
C VAL A 258 -17.36 6.86 -16.53
N GLY A 259 -16.10 7.28 -16.36
CA GLY A 259 -15.18 7.56 -17.46
C GLY A 259 -13.78 7.13 -17.11
N ALA A 260 -13.52 5.82 -17.17
CA ALA A 260 -12.27 5.21 -16.71
C ALA A 260 -11.03 5.72 -17.44
N ASP A 261 -11.19 6.12 -18.70
CA ASP A 261 -10.10 6.59 -19.55
C ASP A 261 -9.87 8.11 -19.48
N GLU A 262 -10.68 8.85 -18.71
CA GLU A 262 -10.54 10.31 -18.61
C GLU A 262 -9.27 10.74 -17.89
N THR A 263 -8.78 11.94 -18.23
CA THR A 263 -7.53 12.47 -17.67
C THR A 263 -7.63 12.61 -16.14
N PRO A 264 -6.79 11.91 -15.35
CA PRO A 264 -6.82 11.98 -13.90
C PRO A 264 -6.65 13.42 -13.39
N GLY A 265 -7.46 13.82 -12.42
CA GLY A 265 -7.42 15.16 -11.82
C GLY A 265 -7.96 16.29 -12.69
N ILE A 266 -8.35 16.03 -13.94
CA ILE A 266 -9.07 16.98 -14.81
C ILE A 266 -10.46 16.43 -15.12
N GLY A 267 -10.54 15.30 -15.84
CA GLY A 267 -11.80 14.66 -16.18
C GLY A 267 -12.50 14.05 -14.98
N SER A 268 -11.75 13.51 -14.03
CA SER A 268 -12.27 13.02 -12.74
C SER A 268 -13.07 14.10 -11.99
N ASN A 269 -12.63 15.36 -12.02
CA ASN A 269 -13.37 16.46 -11.38
C ASN A 269 -14.75 16.68 -12.01
N ALA A 270 -14.89 16.49 -13.33
CA ALA A 270 -16.19 16.58 -13.99
C ALA A 270 -17.07 15.38 -13.65
N ILE A 271 -16.49 14.18 -13.59
CA ILE A 271 -17.19 12.95 -13.21
C ILE A 271 -17.72 13.02 -11.77
N GLU A 272 -16.96 13.62 -10.85
CA GLU A 272 -17.36 13.75 -9.44
C GLU A 272 -18.40 14.85 -9.19
N GLN A 273 -18.28 15.99 -9.87
CA GLN A 273 -19.07 17.18 -9.52
C GLN A 273 -20.29 17.40 -10.41
N LEU A 274 -20.22 17.03 -11.69
CA LEU A 274 -21.27 17.37 -12.64
C LEU A 274 -22.55 16.56 -12.46
N PRO A 275 -22.51 15.25 -12.13
CA PRO A 275 -23.74 14.48 -11.90
C PRO A 275 -24.60 15.06 -10.78
N ALA A 276 -24.00 15.47 -9.66
CA ALA A 276 -24.71 16.10 -8.55
C ALA A 276 -25.40 17.40 -8.96
N LYS A 277 -24.75 18.21 -9.82
CA LYS A 277 -25.35 19.45 -10.34
C LYS A 277 -26.53 19.19 -11.27
N ILE A 278 -26.50 18.12 -12.05
CA ILE A 278 -27.60 17.75 -12.96
C ILE A 278 -28.82 17.32 -12.14
N VAL A 279 -28.61 16.53 -11.08
CA VAL A 279 -29.68 16.15 -10.13
C VAL A 279 -30.21 17.38 -9.40
N GLU A 280 -29.34 18.28 -8.91
CA GLU A 280 -29.77 19.50 -8.20
C GLU A 280 -30.54 20.46 -9.11
N ALA A 281 -30.13 20.59 -10.37
CA ALA A 281 -30.77 21.45 -11.35
C ALA A 281 -32.00 20.79 -12.02
N ASP A 282 -32.17 19.49 -11.84
CA ASP A 282 -33.15 18.66 -12.55
C ASP A 282 -33.16 18.93 -14.07
N SER A 283 -31.95 19.10 -14.64
CA SER A 283 -31.76 19.56 -16.01
C SER A 283 -30.35 19.30 -16.52
N THR A 284 -30.23 19.07 -17.83
CA THR A 284 -28.93 18.94 -18.51
C THR A 284 -28.29 20.29 -18.86
N GLU A 285 -28.99 21.40 -18.61
CA GLU A 285 -28.51 22.78 -18.81
C GLU A 285 -27.64 23.28 -17.65
N VAL A 286 -26.61 22.52 -17.28
CA VAL A 286 -25.66 22.87 -16.22
C VAL A 286 -24.36 23.45 -16.78
N GLU A 287 -23.70 24.31 -16.01
CA GLU A 287 -22.39 24.84 -16.39
C GLU A 287 -21.31 23.76 -16.36
N VAL A 288 -20.48 23.73 -17.41
CA VAL A 288 -19.31 22.85 -17.49
C VAL A 288 -18.28 23.17 -16.40
N ILE A 289 -17.55 22.16 -15.95
CA ILE A 289 -16.46 22.36 -14.99
C ILE A 289 -15.26 23.00 -15.69
N SER A 290 -14.72 24.06 -15.08
CA SER A 290 -13.55 24.77 -15.60
C SER A 290 -12.35 23.83 -15.72
N GLY A 291 -11.71 23.82 -16.89
CA GLY A 291 -10.58 22.92 -17.19
C GLY A 291 -10.98 21.52 -17.66
N ALA A 292 -12.24 21.11 -17.48
CA ALA A 292 -12.76 19.79 -17.87
C ALA A 292 -13.90 19.89 -18.90
N THR A 293 -13.80 20.83 -19.84
CA THR A 293 -14.88 21.15 -20.80
C THR A 293 -15.31 19.95 -21.64
N TYR A 294 -14.37 19.12 -22.11
CA TYR A 294 -14.67 17.97 -22.95
C TYR A 294 -15.40 16.87 -22.17
N THR A 295 -14.89 16.50 -21.00
CA THR A 295 -15.54 15.53 -20.10
C THR A 295 -16.90 16.02 -19.64
N SER A 296 -17.03 17.31 -19.31
CA SER A 296 -18.32 17.90 -18.90
C SER A 296 -19.37 17.81 -20.01
N LYS A 297 -18.98 18.09 -21.26
CA LYS A 297 -19.86 17.93 -22.42
C LYS A 297 -20.24 16.47 -22.64
N ALA A 298 -19.28 15.55 -22.51
CA ALA A 298 -19.55 14.13 -22.66
C ALA A 298 -20.56 13.63 -21.61
N ILE A 299 -20.45 14.06 -20.35
CA ILE A 299 -21.44 13.71 -19.32
C ILE A 299 -22.83 14.27 -19.70
N ILE A 300 -22.92 15.54 -20.11
CA ILE A 300 -24.20 16.16 -20.53
C ILE A 300 -24.80 15.43 -21.75
N GLU A 301 -23.97 15.09 -22.75
CA GLU A 301 -24.40 14.34 -23.93
C GLU A 301 -24.85 12.93 -23.57
N ALA A 302 -24.15 12.25 -22.66
CA ALA A 302 -24.49 10.92 -22.19
C ALA A 302 -25.81 10.92 -21.39
N VAL A 303 -26.05 11.93 -20.54
CA VAL A 303 -27.35 12.10 -19.86
C VAL A 303 -28.47 12.34 -20.86
N ASN A 304 -28.28 13.23 -21.84
CA ASN A 304 -29.27 13.47 -22.88
C ASN A 304 -29.54 12.22 -23.72
N ALA A 305 -28.51 11.42 -24.01
CA ALA A 305 -28.66 10.15 -24.72
C ALA A 305 -29.44 9.12 -23.89
N ALA A 306 -29.21 9.08 -22.57
CA ALA A 306 -29.97 8.24 -21.65
C ALA A 306 -31.45 8.65 -21.63
N LEU A 307 -31.74 9.93 -21.43
CA LEU A 307 -33.11 10.48 -21.40
C LEU A 307 -33.83 10.35 -22.75
N ALA A 308 -33.11 10.39 -23.88
CA ALA A 308 -33.68 10.18 -25.21
C ALA A 308 -33.99 8.70 -25.53
N ALA A 309 -33.47 7.75 -24.73
CA ALA A 309 -33.73 6.32 -24.88
C ALA A 309 -35.01 5.86 -24.16
N GLN A 310 -35.73 6.79 -23.52
CA GLN A 310 -36.97 6.60 -22.78
C GLN A 310 -38.21 6.43 -23.69
#